data_AF-A0A8T5HJI0-F1
#
_entry.id   AF-A0A8T5HJI0-F1
#
_cell.length_a   1.000
_cell.length_b   1.000
_cell.length_c   1.000
_cell.angle_alpha   90.00
_cell.angle_beta   90.00
_cell.angle_gamma   90.00
#
_symmetry.space_group_name_H-M   'P 1'
#
loop_
_entity.id
_entity.type
_entity.pdbx_description
1 polymer ?
#
loop_
_entity_poly.entity_id
_entity_poly.type
_entity_poly.pdbx_seq_one_letter_code
_entity_poly.pdbx_strand_id
1 'polypeptide(L)'
;MKFANKILNIKQKDTEKINIKQIDVKQKDIKQANIQQRNSDQNTMDKLARLYINMSKPSIQLDSLTEKEMVEFKKSLLDLLKKNPKRTFEQIKYDYINDSYNQKKYHDLKFVKKAADIVLEQDPLHAINVGQFLIWKKEYTTLKRKGLKILKKAGRILADSNKIEDLFAASYANKIIAKESWIYKNNLEQKVSEQLFSEYTNLEIYEYIKKYYADNSKKAEYKFAYNKTILKTVGWNLVETHPEEAYWCGKTLREGKLTKKAAVNLIDTKPEYAFKCHLHFTDKKIAYKIWKHFNDNGKTLTALQIAEESQYEKLIKLTETKLLNEKPFKAYHRARSKDPSLRNRALKEISKEYDVPEAILQRVCL
;
A
#
# COMPACT_ATOMS: atom_id res chain seq x y z
N MET A 1 -83.41 4.82 22.65
CA MET A 1 -84.47 5.84 22.56
C MET A 1 -83.92 7.12 23.16
N LYS A 2 -83.52 8.05 22.29
CA LYS A 2 -84.24 9.30 21.97
C LYS A 2 -83.99 10.41 23.01
N PHE A 3 -83.33 11.46 22.53
CA PHE A 3 -83.63 12.88 22.73
C PHE A 3 -83.70 13.41 24.18
N ALA A 4 -82.73 14.20 24.64
CA ALA A 4 -82.54 15.63 24.35
C ALA A 4 -83.31 16.56 25.32
N ASN A 5 -82.66 17.70 25.57
CA ASN A 5 -83.18 18.96 26.14
C ASN A 5 -83.29 19.07 27.67
N LYS A 6 -82.28 19.71 28.26
CA LYS A 6 -82.48 21.11 28.72
C LYS A 6 -81.16 21.84 28.93
N ILE A 7 -80.77 22.58 27.89
CA ILE A 7 -79.92 23.77 27.98
C ILE A 7 -80.78 24.94 28.52
N LEU A 8 -80.13 25.88 29.23
CA LEU A 8 -80.59 27.21 29.73
C LEU A 8 -81.37 27.22 31.07
N ASN A 9 -80.77 27.72 32.17
CA ASN A 9 -80.57 29.16 32.43
C ASN A 9 -79.82 29.45 33.78
N ILE A 10 -78.65 30.10 33.68
CA ILE A 10 -78.17 31.33 34.38
C ILE A 10 -78.58 31.49 35.88
N LYS A 11 -77.68 31.53 36.89
CA LYS A 11 -76.72 32.62 37.28
C LYS A 11 -75.67 32.01 38.25
N GLN A 12 -74.37 31.91 37.94
CA GLN A 12 -73.28 32.91 38.05
C GLN A 12 -73.12 33.63 39.40
N LYS A 13 -71.86 33.56 39.90
CA LYS A 13 -71.17 34.20 41.04
C LYS A 13 -71.26 33.38 42.35
N ASP A 14 -70.20 32.83 42.93
CA ASP A 14 -68.78 33.20 42.96
C ASP A 14 -67.86 31.97 43.11
N THR A 15 -66.84 31.84 42.27
CA THR A 15 -65.63 31.04 42.58
C THR A 15 -64.41 31.64 41.87
N GLU A 16 -63.55 32.23 42.69
CA GLU A 16 -62.09 32.34 42.59
C GLU A 16 -61.43 32.39 41.20
N LYS A 17 -60.95 33.60 40.87
CA LYS A 17 -59.90 33.84 39.87
C LYS A 17 -58.61 33.13 40.31
N ILE A 18 -58.43 31.86 39.94
CA ILE A 18 -57.11 31.24 39.88
C ILE A 18 -56.39 31.77 38.63
N ASN A 19 -55.18 32.24 38.88
CA ASN A 19 -54.36 33.06 38.00
C ASN A 19 -53.79 32.25 36.81
N ILE A 20 -54.56 32.09 35.73
CA ILE A 20 -54.16 31.34 34.51
C ILE A 20 -52.91 31.95 33.84
N LYS A 21 -52.58 33.23 34.09
CA LYS A 21 -51.35 33.85 33.56
C LYS A 21 -50.05 33.36 34.20
N GLN A 22 -50.08 32.79 35.41
CA GLN A 22 -48.85 32.28 36.08
C GLN A 22 -48.48 30.85 35.67
N ILE A 23 -49.40 30.08 35.10
CA ILE A 23 -49.15 28.69 34.66
C ILE A 23 -48.44 28.68 33.28
N ASP A 24 -48.83 29.59 32.38
CA ASP A 24 -48.17 29.73 31.06
C ASP A 24 -46.74 30.25 31.15
N VAL A 25 -46.43 31.11 32.13
CA VAL A 25 -45.06 31.62 32.37
C VAL A 25 -44.17 30.49 32.90
N LYS A 26 -44.63 29.71 33.89
CA LYS A 26 -43.86 28.57 34.40
C LYS A 26 -43.61 27.50 33.34
N GLN A 27 -44.57 27.21 32.46
CA GLN A 27 -44.35 26.23 31.38
C GLN A 27 -43.42 26.75 30.27
N LYS A 28 -43.44 28.05 29.95
CA LYS A 28 -42.47 28.66 29.02
C LYS A 28 -41.06 28.72 29.61
N ASP A 29 -40.93 29.06 30.88
CA ASP A 29 -39.65 29.15 31.57
C ASP A 29 -39.03 27.76 31.78
N ILE A 30 -39.84 26.73 32.07
CA ILE A 30 -39.38 25.33 32.11
C ILE A 30 -38.97 24.85 30.72
N LYS A 31 -39.67 25.23 29.65
CA LYS A 31 -39.26 24.89 28.27
C LYS A 31 -37.98 25.61 27.87
N GLN A 32 -37.82 26.89 28.21
CA GLN A 32 -36.61 27.66 27.92
C GLN A 32 -35.41 27.20 28.77
N ALA A 33 -35.60 26.89 30.06
CA ALA A 33 -34.57 26.31 30.92
C ALA A 33 -34.17 24.91 30.44
N ASN A 34 -35.13 24.06 30.03
CA ASN A 34 -34.82 22.76 29.43
C ASN A 34 -34.10 22.89 28.08
N ILE A 35 -34.39 23.92 27.29
CA ILE A 35 -33.66 24.22 26.04
C ILE A 35 -32.26 24.73 26.34
N GLN A 36 -32.09 25.63 27.30
CA GLN A 36 -30.79 26.16 27.72
C GLN A 36 -29.90 25.09 28.35
N GLN A 37 -30.48 24.22 29.19
CA GLN A 37 -29.77 23.11 29.82
C GLN A 37 -29.43 22.03 28.79
N ARG A 38 -30.33 21.71 27.85
CA ARG A 38 -29.97 20.84 26.70
C ARG A 38 -28.87 21.44 25.84
N ASN A 39 -28.86 22.76 25.64
CA ASN A 39 -27.81 23.44 24.88
C ASN A 39 -26.47 23.46 25.64
N SER A 40 -26.47 23.55 26.97
CA SER A 40 -25.24 23.45 27.78
C SER A 40 -24.68 22.03 27.80
N ASP A 41 -25.54 21.02 27.92
CA ASP A 41 -25.15 19.61 27.95
C ASP A 41 -24.59 19.16 26.59
N GLN A 42 -25.26 19.53 25.50
CA GLN A 42 -24.80 19.29 24.12
C GLN A 42 -23.43 19.94 23.85
N ASN A 43 -23.23 21.19 24.30
CA ASN A 43 -21.96 21.91 24.13
C ASN A 43 -20.83 21.29 24.98
N THR A 44 -21.17 20.71 26.13
CA THR A 44 -20.22 19.98 26.99
C THR A 44 -19.79 18.65 26.36
N MET A 45 -20.73 17.89 25.81
CA MET A 45 -20.44 16.63 25.11
C MET A 45 -19.67 16.86 23.80
N ASP A 46 -19.96 17.93 23.07
CA ASP A 46 -19.18 18.33 21.89
C ASP A 46 -17.74 18.68 22.25
N LYS A 47 -17.52 19.42 23.35
CA LYS A 47 -16.17 19.73 23.85
C LYS A 47 -15.43 18.46 24.28
N LEU A 48 -16.08 17.57 25.02
CA LEU A 48 -15.52 16.28 25.43
C LEU A 48 -15.14 15.42 24.22
N ALA A 49 -16.00 15.32 23.21
CA ALA A 49 -15.72 14.56 21.99
C ALA A 49 -14.54 15.14 21.20
N ARG A 50 -14.39 16.47 21.15
CA ARG A 50 -13.22 17.13 20.53
C ARG A 50 -11.94 16.89 21.32
N LEU A 51 -11.98 17.00 22.64
CA LEU A 51 -10.84 16.70 23.52
C LEU A 51 -10.41 15.25 23.34
N TYR A 52 -11.37 14.33 23.35
CA TYR A 52 -11.16 12.91 23.14
C TYR A 52 -10.44 12.60 21.82
N ILE A 53 -10.83 13.20 20.70
CA ILE A 53 -10.16 13.03 19.39
C ILE A 53 -8.75 13.64 19.37
N ASN A 54 -8.50 14.64 20.22
CA ASN A 54 -7.24 15.36 20.25
C ASN A 54 -6.18 14.74 21.17
N MET A 55 -6.57 13.79 22.02
CA MET A 55 -5.65 13.12 22.94
C MET A 55 -4.85 12.01 22.25
N SER A 56 -3.54 12.01 22.46
CA SER A 56 -2.62 10.98 21.93
C SER A 56 -2.75 9.63 22.63
N LYS A 57 -3.27 9.62 23.87
CA LYS A 57 -3.79 8.44 24.55
C LYS A 57 -5.07 8.83 25.30
N PRO A 58 -6.17 8.11 25.11
CA PRO A 58 -7.43 8.38 25.79
C PRO A 58 -7.30 7.99 27.26
N SER A 59 -7.19 8.98 28.14
CA SER A 59 -7.30 8.83 29.60
C SER A 59 -8.69 9.22 30.12
N ILE A 60 -9.63 9.55 29.23
CA ILE A 60 -11.00 9.87 29.61
C ILE A 60 -11.69 8.57 30.01
N GLN A 61 -11.98 8.41 31.29
CA GLN A 61 -12.77 7.30 31.80
C GLN A 61 -14.23 7.46 31.33
N LEU A 62 -14.53 6.90 30.16
CA LEU A 62 -15.88 6.86 29.60
C LEU A 62 -16.86 6.08 30.50
N ASP A 63 -16.34 5.24 31.40
CA ASP A 63 -17.13 4.50 32.40
C ASP A 63 -17.86 5.40 33.41
N SER A 64 -17.47 6.68 33.52
CA SER A 64 -18.12 7.65 34.43
C SER A 64 -19.35 8.34 33.83
N LEU A 65 -19.60 8.18 32.53
CA LEU A 65 -20.71 8.83 31.84
C LEU A 65 -22.01 8.05 32.04
N THR A 66 -23.11 8.76 32.28
CA THR A 66 -24.46 8.18 32.30
C THR A 66 -24.86 7.68 30.91
N GLU A 67 -25.88 6.82 30.82
CA GLU A 67 -26.36 6.29 29.54
C GLU A 67 -26.78 7.41 28.57
N LYS A 68 -27.45 8.45 29.08
CA LYS A 68 -27.87 9.62 28.29
C LYS A 68 -26.67 10.41 27.76
N GLU A 69 -25.68 10.69 28.62
CA GLU A 69 -24.45 11.38 28.22
C GLU A 69 -23.65 10.56 27.20
N MET A 70 -23.61 9.23 27.35
CA MET A 70 -22.98 8.35 26.36
C MET A 70 -23.67 8.40 25.00
N VAL A 71 -25.00 8.54 24.95
CA VAL A 71 -25.73 8.70 23.68
C VAL A 71 -25.40 10.04 23.02
N GLU A 72 -25.37 11.13 23.79
CA GLU A 72 -25.02 12.47 23.29
C GLU A 72 -23.55 12.56 22.87
N PHE A 73 -22.63 11.96 23.64
CA PHE A 73 -21.22 11.83 23.30
C PHE A 73 -21.01 11.05 21.99
N LYS A 74 -21.68 9.89 21.82
CA LYS A 74 -21.65 9.13 20.57
C LYS A 74 -22.19 9.95 19.39
N LYS A 75 -23.27 10.71 19.59
CA LYS A 75 -23.80 11.59 18.54
C LYS A 75 -22.77 12.65 18.14
N SER A 76 -22.12 13.28 19.11
CA SER A 76 -21.06 14.26 18.92
C SER A 76 -19.85 13.65 18.18
N LEU A 77 -19.45 12.43 18.53
CA LEU A 77 -18.40 11.69 17.81
C LEU A 77 -18.79 11.40 16.36
N LEU A 78 -20.03 11.02 16.07
CA LEU A 78 -20.48 10.81 14.69
C LEU A 78 -20.47 12.12 13.90
N ASP A 79 -20.80 13.25 14.53
CA ASP A 79 -20.76 14.56 13.88
C ASP A 79 -19.32 15.07 13.67
N LEU A 80 -18.38 14.71 14.55
CA LEU A 80 -16.95 14.96 14.35
C LEU A 80 -16.36 14.03 13.28
N LEU A 81 -16.80 12.78 13.23
CA LEU A 81 -16.43 11.83 12.19
C LEU A 81 -16.83 12.35 10.81
N LYS A 82 -17.99 13.00 10.69
CA LYS A 82 -18.41 13.67 9.45
C LYS A 82 -17.51 14.83 9.01
N LYS A 83 -16.74 15.40 9.93
CA LYS A 83 -15.84 16.54 9.68
C LYS A 83 -14.40 16.08 9.48
N ASN A 84 -13.98 15.02 10.16
CA ASN A 84 -12.63 14.45 10.08
C ASN A 84 -12.69 12.92 10.22
N PRO A 85 -13.00 12.19 9.13
CA PRO A 85 -13.24 10.74 9.17
C PRO A 85 -12.04 9.96 9.69
N LYS A 86 -10.85 10.26 9.14
CA LYS A 86 -9.62 9.53 9.41
C LYS A 86 -9.21 9.59 10.87
N ARG A 87 -9.06 10.81 11.42
CA ARG A 87 -8.61 11.00 12.81
C ARG A 87 -9.63 10.47 13.80
N THR A 88 -10.91 10.75 13.56
CA THR A 88 -11.98 10.37 14.47
C THR A 88 -12.17 8.86 14.50
N PHE A 89 -12.08 8.17 13.35
CA PHE A 89 -12.21 6.72 13.32
C PHE A 89 -11.03 6.00 13.97
N GLU A 90 -9.78 6.44 13.78
CA GLU A 90 -8.63 5.85 14.47
C GLU A 90 -8.77 5.95 16.00
N GLN A 91 -9.32 7.05 16.51
CA GLN A 91 -9.61 7.18 17.94
C GLN A 91 -10.73 6.22 18.38
N ILE A 92 -11.83 6.13 17.62
CA ILE A 92 -12.92 5.17 17.89
C ILE A 92 -12.40 3.73 17.88
N LYS A 93 -11.52 3.39 16.93
CA LYS A 93 -10.92 2.08 16.78
C LYS A 93 -10.07 1.68 17.98
N TYR A 94 -9.30 2.62 18.54
CA TYR A 94 -8.45 2.36 19.70
C TYR A 94 -9.31 2.00 20.93
N ASP A 95 -10.30 2.81 21.29
CA ASP A 95 -11.02 2.62 22.56
C ASP A 95 -12.24 1.70 22.47
N TYR A 96 -13.06 1.84 21.41
CA TYR A 96 -14.29 1.06 21.31
C TYR A 96 -14.08 -0.35 20.78
N ILE A 97 -12.86 -0.70 20.33
CA ILE A 97 -12.63 -1.99 19.68
C ILE A 97 -11.35 -2.71 20.16
N ASN A 98 -10.32 -2.02 20.67
CA ASN A 98 -9.19 -2.70 21.32
C ASN A 98 -9.38 -2.87 22.82
N ASP A 99 -9.84 -1.86 23.57
CA ASP A 99 -10.05 -2.00 25.03
C ASP A 99 -11.23 -2.93 25.36
N SER A 100 -12.26 -2.94 24.52
CA SER A 100 -13.40 -3.87 24.55
C SER A 100 -12.98 -5.35 24.59
N TYR A 101 -11.87 -5.66 23.91
CA TYR A 101 -11.34 -7.02 23.80
C TYR A 101 -10.87 -7.53 25.16
N ASN A 102 -10.30 -6.65 25.98
CA ASN A 102 -9.75 -7.00 27.29
C ASN A 102 -10.82 -7.03 28.39
N GLN A 103 -11.93 -6.30 28.23
CA GLN A 103 -12.93 -6.15 29.30
C GLN A 103 -14.23 -6.94 29.13
N LYS A 104 -14.42 -7.69 28.02
CA LYS A 104 -15.69 -8.40 27.69
C LYS A 104 -16.95 -7.52 27.76
N LYS A 105 -16.82 -6.19 27.82
CA LYS A 105 -17.93 -5.25 27.72
C LYS A 105 -18.36 -5.20 26.26
N TYR A 106 -19.63 -5.48 26.00
CA TYR A 106 -20.24 -5.38 24.68
C TYR A 106 -20.25 -3.92 24.22
N HIS A 107 -19.14 -3.44 23.65
CA HIS A 107 -19.13 -2.12 23.05
C HIS A 107 -20.06 -2.11 21.84
N ASP A 108 -20.84 -1.03 21.79
CA ASP A 108 -21.97 -0.77 20.91
C ASP A 108 -21.64 -1.04 19.43
N LEU A 109 -21.88 -2.30 19.01
CA LEU A 109 -21.69 -2.74 17.63
C LEU A 109 -22.51 -1.90 16.64
N LYS A 110 -23.62 -1.31 17.08
CA LYS A 110 -24.48 -0.44 16.27
C LYS A 110 -23.78 0.89 16.01
N PHE A 111 -23.13 1.47 17.02
CA PHE A 111 -22.28 2.66 16.87
C PHE A 111 -21.12 2.42 15.90
N VAL A 112 -20.35 1.35 16.10
CA VAL A 112 -19.20 1.01 15.22
C VAL A 112 -19.66 0.80 13.77
N LYS A 113 -20.78 0.09 13.56
CA LYS A 113 -21.36 -0.10 12.22
C LYS A 113 -21.74 1.22 11.57
N LYS A 114 -22.32 2.16 12.33
CA LYS A 114 -22.75 3.48 11.85
C LYS A 114 -21.55 4.38 11.54
N ALA A 115 -20.54 4.40 12.41
CA ALA A 115 -19.30 5.12 12.16
C ALA A 115 -18.63 4.62 10.87
N ALA A 116 -18.57 3.30 10.68
CA ALA A 116 -17.98 2.73 9.47
C ALA A 116 -18.77 3.04 8.19
N ASP A 117 -20.10 3.19 8.26
CA ASP A 117 -20.90 3.67 7.12
C ASP A 117 -20.60 5.13 6.78
N ILE A 118 -20.45 6.01 7.78
CA ILE A 118 -20.09 7.42 7.55
C ILE A 118 -18.70 7.54 6.91
N VAL A 119 -17.71 6.76 7.40
CA VAL A 119 -16.37 6.75 6.78
C VAL A 119 -16.45 6.29 5.33
N LEU A 120 -17.24 5.25 5.04
CA LEU A 120 -17.44 4.78 3.67
C LEU A 120 -18.02 5.84 2.73
N GLU A 121 -18.93 6.67 3.21
CA GLU A 121 -19.57 7.73 2.42
C GLU A 121 -18.62 8.91 2.16
N GLN A 122 -17.73 9.22 3.10
CA GLN A 122 -16.90 10.43 3.04
C GLN A 122 -15.47 10.19 2.56
N ASP A 123 -14.89 9.05 2.92
CA ASP A 123 -13.51 8.69 2.61
C ASP A 123 -13.42 7.18 2.31
N PRO A 124 -13.80 6.77 1.07
CA PRO A 124 -13.77 5.37 0.66
C PRO A 124 -12.38 4.73 0.79
N LEU A 125 -11.30 5.52 0.62
CA LEU A 125 -9.94 5.05 0.77
C LEU A 125 -9.66 4.65 2.22
N HIS A 126 -9.99 5.51 3.19
CA HIS A 126 -9.87 5.16 4.61
C HIS A 126 -10.83 4.04 5.01
N ALA A 127 -12.00 3.93 4.38
CA ALA A 127 -12.97 2.87 4.63
C ALA A 127 -12.41 1.46 4.34
N ILE A 128 -11.39 1.33 3.50
CA ILE A 128 -10.70 0.04 3.29
C ILE A 128 -10.00 -0.42 4.58
N ASN A 129 -9.28 0.48 5.24
CA ASN A 129 -8.60 0.17 6.50
C ASN A 129 -9.60 -0.18 7.60
N VAL A 130 -10.73 0.54 7.63
CA VAL A 130 -11.86 0.22 8.52
C VAL A 130 -12.41 -1.18 8.25
N GLY A 131 -12.69 -1.49 6.98
CA GLY A 131 -13.21 -2.80 6.57
C GLY A 131 -12.27 -3.95 6.93
N GLN A 132 -10.97 -3.78 6.67
CA GLN A 132 -9.94 -4.75 7.03
C GLN A 132 -9.86 -4.97 8.55
N PHE A 133 -9.88 -3.88 9.32
CA PHE A 133 -9.84 -3.94 10.77
C PHE A 133 -11.04 -4.72 11.33
N LEU A 134 -12.25 -4.44 10.84
CA LEU A 134 -13.47 -5.15 11.26
C LEU A 134 -13.45 -6.64 10.93
N ILE A 135 -12.77 -7.04 9.84
CA ILE A 135 -12.57 -8.45 9.47
C ILE A 135 -11.58 -9.14 10.42
N TRP A 136 -10.52 -8.44 10.83
CA TRP A 136 -9.48 -9.03 11.66
C TRP A 136 -9.96 -9.40 13.07
N LYS A 137 -11.00 -8.74 13.57
CA LYS A 137 -11.72 -9.11 14.80
C LYS A 137 -12.62 -10.34 14.57
N LYS A 138 -11.98 -11.48 14.25
CA LYS A 138 -12.59 -12.75 13.82
C LYS A 138 -13.64 -13.32 14.77
N GLU A 139 -13.57 -12.96 16.05
CA GLU A 139 -14.50 -13.41 17.10
C GLU A 139 -15.94 -12.91 16.89
N TYR A 140 -16.13 -11.87 16.07
CA TYR A 140 -17.45 -11.29 15.82
C TYR A 140 -17.88 -11.50 14.36
N THR A 141 -18.62 -12.57 14.11
CA THR A 141 -19.17 -12.91 12.78
C THR A 141 -19.94 -11.74 12.15
N THR A 142 -20.65 -10.95 12.96
CA THR A 142 -21.41 -9.77 12.50
C THR A 142 -20.51 -8.60 12.07
N LEU A 143 -19.39 -8.36 12.76
CA LEU A 143 -18.40 -7.34 12.36
C LEU A 143 -17.64 -7.77 11.12
N LYS A 144 -17.27 -9.06 11.02
CA LYS A 144 -16.64 -9.61 9.82
C LYS A 144 -17.53 -9.41 8.59
N ARG A 145 -18.83 -9.75 8.67
CA ARG A 145 -19.80 -9.51 7.58
C ARG A 145 -19.92 -8.03 7.23
N LYS A 146 -19.92 -7.15 8.24
CA LYS A 146 -19.95 -5.69 8.02
C LYS A 146 -18.68 -5.21 7.32
N GLY A 147 -17.50 -5.64 7.78
CA GLY A 147 -16.21 -5.29 7.18
C GLY A 147 -16.13 -5.71 5.71
N LEU A 148 -16.58 -6.92 5.37
CA LEU A 148 -16.69 -7.37 3.98
C LEU A 148 -17.63 -6.50 3.15
N LYS A 149 -18.79 -6.09 3.72
CA LYS A 149 -19.73 -5.20 3.04
C LYS A 149 -19.14 -3.81 2.78
N ILE A 150 -18.38 -3.27 3.74
CA ILE A 150 -17.68 -1.99 3.60
C ILE A 150 -16.61 -2.10 2.53
N LEU A 151 -15.72 -3.10 2.60
CA LEU A 151 -14.68 -3.32 1.58
C LEU A 151 -15.28 -3.43 0.18
N LYS A 152 -16.40 -4.16 0.03
CA LYS A 152 -17.06 -4.33 -1.25
C LYS A 152 -17.61 -3.01 -1.80
N LYS A 153 -18.21 -2.17 -0.95
CA LYS A 153 -18.74 -0.87 -1.37
C LYS A 153 -17.61 0.12 -1.66
N ALA A 154 -16.64 0.24 -0.76
CA ALA A 154 -15.48 1.11 -0.93
C ALA A 154 -14.71 0.76 -2.20
N GLY A 155 -14.41 -0.53 -2.40
CA GLY A 155 -13.72 -1.02 -3.59
C GLY A 155 -14.48 -0.73 -4.89
N ARG A 156 -15.82 -0.75 -4.88
CA ARG A 156 -16.61 -0.35 -6.06
C ARG A 156 -16.51 1.15 -6.35
N ILE A 157 -16.69 1.98 -5.33
CA ILE A 157 -16.59 3.44 -5.46
C ILE A 157 -15.21 3.83 -5.97
N LEU A 158 -14.16 3.25 -5.40
CA LEU A 158 -12.78 3.52 -5.79
C LEU A 158 -12.42 2.94 -7.17
N ALA A 159 -13.03 1.81 -7.55
CA ALA A 159 -12.86 1.25 -8.88
C ALA A 159 -13.48 2.12 -9.98
N ASP A 160 -14.43 3.01 -9.65
CA ASP A 160 -14.99 3.99 -10.59
C ASP A 160 -14.18 5.29 -10.65
N SER A 161 -13.11 5.41 -9.85
CA SER A 161 -12.25 6.59 -9.83
C SER A 161 -11.25 6.58 -10.99
N ASN A 162 -10.90 7.78 -11.46
CA ASN A 162 -9.82 7.96 -12.43
C ASN A 162 -8.47 8.14 -11.77
N LYS A 163 -8.35 8.09 -10.43
CA LYS A 163 -7.06 8.20 -9.73
C LYS A 163 -6.41 6.84 -9.57
N ILE A 164 -5.13 6.75 -9.95
CA ILE A 164 -4.36 5.50 -9.83
C ILE A 164 -4.30 4.99 -8.39
N GLU A 165 -4.20 5.87 -7.39
CA GLU A 165 -4.22 5.51 -5.97
C GLU A 165 -5.48 4.75 -5.59
N ASP A 166 -6.63 5.24 -6.06
CA ASP A 166 -7.94 4.68 -5.76
C ASP A 166 -8.11 3.31 -6.41
N LEU A 167 -7.64 3.15 -7.66
CA LEU A 167 -7.67 1.87 -8.38
C LEU A 167 -6.83 0.80 -7.66
N PHE A 168 -5.62 1.13 -7.20
CA PHE A 168 -4.82 0.20 -6.39
C PHE A 168 -5.49 -0.15 -5.06
N ALA A 169 -6.11 0.83 -4.41
CA ALA A 169 -6.85 0.60 -3.18
C ALA A 169 -8.07 -0.33 -3.42
N ALA A 170 -8.81 -0.14 -4.51
CA ALA A 170 -9.91 -1.01 -4.92
C ALA A 170 -9.46 -2.46 -5.14
N SER A 171 -8.34 -2.65 -5.85
CA SER A 171 -7.74 -3.97 -6.06
C SER A 171 -7.35 -4.65 -4.73
N TYR A 172 -6.80 -3.90 -3.78
CA TYR A 172 -6.49 -4.45 -2.46
C TYR A 172 -7.71 -4.83 -1.64
N ALA A 173 -8.78 -4.02 -1.68
CA ALA A 173 -10.04 -4.38 -1.06
C ALA A 173 -10.56 -5.71 -1.62
N ASN A 174 -10.49 -5.90 -2.94
CA ASN A 174 -10.85 -7.15 -3.60
C ASN A 174 -10.00 -8.34 -3.13
N LYS A 175 -8.68 -8.15 -2.99
CA LYS A 175 -7.76 -9.19 -2.49
C LYS A 175 -8.10 -9.63 -1.06
N ILE A 176 -8.48 -8.69 -0.18
CA ILE A 176 -8.92 -9.03 1.19
C ILE A 176 -10.23 -9.81 1.13
N ILE A 177 -11.20 -9.36 0.33
CA ILE A 177 -12.49 -10.05 0.16
C ILE A 177 -12.28 -11.47 -0.34
N ALA A 178 -11.45 -11.67 -1.38
CA ALA A 178 -11.18 -12.98 -1.97
C ALA A 178 -10.51 -13.96 -0.99
N LYS A 179 -9.71 -13.46 -0.04
CA LYS A 179 -9.11 -14.28 1.01
C LYS A 179 -10.14 -14.78 2.02
N GLU A 180 -11.16 -13.98 2.29
CA GLU A 180 -12.16 -14.23 3.33
C GLU A 180 -13.47 -14.84 2.79
N SER A 181 -13.71 -14.76 1.48
CA SER A 181 -14.91 -15.26 0.81
C SER A 181 -14.53 -16.02 -0.45
N TRP A 182 -14.71 -17.35 -0.42
CA TRP A 182 -14.47 -18.22 -1.58
C TRP A 182 -15.39 -17.92 -2.78
N ILE A 183 -16.53 -17.27 -2.54
CA ILE A 183 -17.58 -17.02 -3.54
C ILE A 183 -17.30 -15.73 -4.34
N TYR A 184 -16.51 -14.80 -3.80
CA TYR A 184 -16.19 -13.53 -4.48
C TYR A 184 -14.83 -13.62 -5.16
N LYS A 185 -14.82 -14.22 -6.35
CA LYS A 185 -13.67 -14.16 -7.26
C LYS A 185 -14.07 -13.44 -8.55
N ASN A 186 -13.25 -12.47 -8.94
CA ASN A 186 -12.98 -12.03 -10.32
C ASN A 186 -13.58 -10.71 -10.84
N ASN A 187 -14.83 -10.32 -10.56
CA ASN A 187 -15.39 -9.17 -11.30
C ASN A 187 -14.76 -7.80 -10.97
N LEU A 188 -14.40 -7.54 -9.70
CA LEU A 188 -13.82 -6.25 -9.32
C LEU A 188 -12.36 -6.13 -9.75
N GLU A 189 -11.59 -7.23 -9.69
CA GLU A 189 -10.19 -7.24 -10.13
C GLU A 189 -10.06 -6.96 -11.62
N GLN A 190 -10.93 -7.60 -12.40
CA GLN A 190 -10.97 -7.43 -13.85
C GLN A 190 -11.30 -5.98 -14.19
N LYS A 191 -12.36 -5.41 -13.61
CA LYS A 191 -12.74 -4.01 -13.81
C LYS A 191 -11.61 -3.04 -13.46
N VAL A 192 -10.97 -3.22 -12.30
CA VAL A 192 -9.86 -2.35 -11.88
C VAL A 192 -8.68 -2.47 -12.84
N SER A 193 -8.38 -3.69 -13.32
CA SER A 193 -7.31 -3.89 -14.30
C SER A 193 -7.64 -3.24 -15.64
N GLU A 194 -8.85 -3.45 -16.15
CA GLU A 194 -9.34 -2.83 -17.39
C GLU A 194 -9.25 -1.30 -17.31
N GLN A 195 -9.72 -0.71 -16.21
CA GLN A 195 -9.67 0.74 -16.01
C GLN A 195 -8.23 1.26 -15.82
N LEU A 196 -7.38 0.55 -15.09
CA LEU A 196 -5.96 0.91 -14.97
C LEU A 196 -5.27 0.94 -16.33
N PHE A 197 -5.46 -0.09 -17.15
CA PHE A 197 -4.79 -0.20 -18.45
C PHE A 197 -5.46 0.62 -19.56
N SER A 198 -6.69 1.12 -19.36
CA SER A 198 -7.33 2.07 -20.28
C SER A 198 -6.94 3.52 -20.00
N GLU A 199 -6.78 3.88 -18.72
CA GLU A 199 -6.53 5.26 -18.29
C GLU A 199 -5.03 5.59 -18.17
N TYR A 200 -4.17 4.58 -17.95
CA TYR A 200 -2.75 4.79 -17.67
C TYR A 200 -1.84 3.92 -18.55
N THR A 201 -0.70 4.49 -18.94
CA THR A 201 0.37 3.73 -19.59
C THR A 201 1.02 2.76 -18.62
N ASN A 202 1.59 1.67 -19.14
CA ASN A 202 2.34 0.71 -18.33
C ASN A 202 3.50 1.37 -17.55
N LEU A 203 4.11 2.42 -18.11
CA LEU A 203 5.20 3.15 -17.47
C LEU A 203 4.73 4.00 -16.29
N GLU A 204 3.59 4.70 -16.42
CA GLU A 204 2.99 5.44 -15.30
C GLU A 204 2.58 4.51 -14.16
N ILE A 205 2.00 3.36 -14.49
CA ILE A 205 1.64 2.34 -13.49
C ILE A 205 2.91 1.83 -12.78
N TYR A 206 3.98 1.56 -13.53
CA TYR A 206 5.27 1.16 -12.97
C TYR A 206 5.86 2.23 -12.05
N GLU A 207 5.97 3.48 -12.49
CA GLU A 207 6.56 4.57 -11.71
C GLU A 207 5.76 4.84 -10.44
N TYR A 208 4.43 4.75 -10.52
CA TYR A 208 3.57 4.75 -9.34
C TYR A 208 3.99 3.63 -8.38
N ILE A 209 3.98 2.36 -8.80
CA ILE A 209 4.36 1.22 -7.94
C ILE A 209 5.77 1.40 -7.34
N LYS A 210 6.75 1.81 -8.16
CA LYS A 210 8.15 2.01 -7.77
C LYS A 210 8.31 3.08 -6.70
N LYS A 211 7.61 4.21 -6.82
CA LYS A 211 7.60 5.29 -5.82
C LYS A 211 7.20 4.77 -4.44
N TYR A 212 6.21 3.87 -4.35
CA TYR A 212 5.81 3.26 -3.06
C TYR A 212 6.82 2.24 -2.53
N TYR A 213 7.56 1.56 -3.41
CA TYR A 213 8.62 0.66 -2.98
C TYR A 213 9.84 1.39 -2.41
N ALA A 214 10.13 2.59 -2.89
CA ALA A 214 11.23 3.43 -2.42
C ALA A 214 10.94 4.04 -1.03
N ASP A 215 9.68 4.39 -0.75
CA ASP A 215 9.29 4.99 0.54
C ASP A 215 9.09 3.92 1.64
N ASN A 216 10.21 3.45 2.18
CA ASN A 216 10.25 2.48 3.28
C ASN A 216 9.45 2.94 4.51
N SER A 217 9.29 4.25 4.73
CA SER A 217 8.62 4.81 5.91
C SER A 217 7.10 4.59 5.88
N LYS A 218 6.51 4.37 4.69
CA LYS A 218 5.07 4.18 4.50
C LYS A 218 4.65 2.75 4.18
N LYS A 219 5.58 1.78 4.24
CA LYS A 219 5.33 0.36 3.93
C LYS A 219 4.14 -0.26 4.68
N ALA A 220 3.83 0.21 5.88
CA ALA A 220 2.71 -0.28 6.67
C ALA A 220 1.34 0.22 6.14
N GLU A 221 1.27 1.47 5.70
CA GLU A 221 0.04 2.12 5.25
C GLU A 221 -0.36 1.70 3.83
N TYR A 222 0.61 1.34 2.97
CA TYR A 222 0.37 1.10 1.54
C TYR A 222 0.61 -0.35 1.10
N LYS A 223 0.24 -1.33 1.94
CA LYS A 223 0.24 -2.76 1.55
C LYS A 223 -0.62 -3.06 0.30
N PHE A 224 -1.46 -2.11 -0.13
CA PHE A 224 -2.32 -2.20 -1.30
C PHE A 224 -1.64 -1.99 -2.65
N ALA A 225 -0.54 -1.22 -2.71
CA ALA A 225 0.16 -0.97 -3.97
C ALA A 225 0.81 -2.24 -4.56
N TYR A 226 0.98 -3.29 -3.76
CA TYR A 226 1.54 -4.56 -4.22
C TYR A 226 0.48 -5.55 -4.70
N ASN A 227 0.02 -5.32 -5.92
CA ASN A 227 -0.69 -6.32 -6.70
C ASN A 227 0.28 -7.06 -7.63
N LYS A 228 0.50 -8.36 -7.33
CA LYS A 228 1.41 -9.20 -8.13
C LYS A 228 0.92 -9.38 -9.57
N THR A 229 -0.39 -9.46 -9.77
CA THR A 229 -0.99 -9.65 -11.09
C THR A 229 -0.79 -8.42 -11.95
N ILE A 230 -1.12 -7.22 -11.43
CA ILE A 230 -0.92 -5.95 -12.14
C ILE A 230 0.57 -5.75 -12.45
N LEU A 231 1.45 -5.92 -11.45
CA LEU A 231 2.89 -5.76 -11.65
C LEU A 231 3.46 -6.76 -12.67
N LYS A 232 2.90 -7.97 -12.72
CA LYS A 232 3.27 -8.97 -13.72
C LYS A 232 2.85 -8.53 -15.12
N THR A 233 1.60 -8.11 -15.29
CA THR A 233 1.09 -7.61 -16.58
C THR A 233 1.89 -6.41 -17.06
N VAL A 234 2.11 -5.42 -16.20
CA VAL A 234 2.96 -4.25 -16.48
C VAL A 234 4.37 -4.69 -16.90
N GLY A 235 5.00 -5.59 -16.13
CA GLY A 235 6.33 -6.09 -16.44
C GLY A 235 6.41 -6.76 -17.81
N TRP A 236 5.44 -7.61 -18.16
CA TRP A 236 5.39 -8.26 -19.48
C TRP A 236 5.12 -7.27 -20.62
N ASN A 237 4.28 -6.26 -20.41
CA ASN A 237 4.01 -5.23 -21.41
C ASN A 237 5.21 -4.29 -21.64
N LEU A 238 6.01 -4.06 -20.60
CA LEU A 238 7.22 -3.22 -20.67
C LEU A 238 8.44 -3.97 -21.22
N VAL A 239 8.41 -5.30 -21.32
CA VAL A 239 9.63 -6.10 -21.56
C VAL A 239 10.33 -5.76 -22.87
N GLU A 240 9.61 -5.30 -23.89
CA GLU A 240 10.16 -4.95 -25.21
C GLU A 240 10.51 -3.46 -25.33
N THR A 241 9.78 -2.57 -24.66
CA THR A 241 9.95 -1.11 -24.79
C THR A 241 10.78 -0.48 -23.67
N HIS A 242 10.70 -1.06 -22.46
CA HIS A 242 11.28 -0.57 -21.21
C HIS A 242 11.83 -1.76 -20.40
N PRO A 243 12.87 -2.44 -20.90
CA PRO A 243 13.31 -3.71 -20.33
C PRO A 243 13.98 -3.58 -18.95
N GLU A 244 14.48 -2.40 -18.55
CA GLU A 244 14.98 -2.20 -17.18
C GLU A 244 13.84 -2.22 -16.15
N GLU A 245 12.75 -1.54 -16.46
CA GLU A 245 11.53 -1.47 -15.66
C GLU A 245 10.90 -2.86 -15.57
N ALA A 246 10.82 -3.57 -16.70
CA ALA A 246 10.37 -4.97 -16.75
C ALA A 246 11.25 -5.89 -15.90
N TYR A 247 12.58 -5.68 -15.92
CA TYR A 247 13.51 -6.41 -15.07
C TYR A 247 13.23 -6.15 -13.58
N TRP A 248 13.01 -4.90 -13.19
CA TRP A 248 12.63 -4.54 -11.81
C TRP A 248 11.32 -5.21 -11.39
N CYS A 249 10.31 -5.23 -12.26
CA CYS A 249 9.05 -5.94 -12.03
C CYS A 249 9.31 -7.43 -11.78
N GLY A 250 10.07 -8.07 -12.68
CA GLY A 250 10.42 -9.48 -12.56
C GLY A 250 11.20 -9.81 -11.27
N LYS A 251 12.17 -8.96 -10.90
CA LYS A 251 12.96 -9.12 -9.66
C LYS A 251 12.08 -9.01 -8.43
N THR A 252 11.21 -8.01 -8.40
CA THR A 252 10.24 -7.76 -7.31
C THR A 252 9.23 -8.91 -7.17
N LEU A 253 8.85 -9.54 -8.28
CA LEU A 253 7.97 -10.71 -8.31
C LEU A 253 8.68 -12.04 -8.06
N ARG A 254 10.01 -12.07 -8.11
CA ARG A 254 10.82 -13.30 -8.23
C ARG A 254 10.42 -14.15 -9.44
N GLU A 255 10.04 -13.50 -10.54
CA GLU A 255 9.62 -14.16 -11.78
C GLU A 255 10.81 -14.33 -12.74
N GLY A 256 11.43 -15.51 -12.69
CA GLY A 256 12.61 -15.85 -13.49
C GLY A 256 12.42 -15.69 -15.00
N LYS A 257 11.22 -16.01 -15.53
CA LYS A 257 10.94 -15.89 -16.97
C LYS A 257 10.94 -14.42 -17.44
N LEU A 258 10.30 -13.54 -16.68
CA LEU A 258 10.23 -12.12 -16.99
C LEU A 258 11.61 -11.45 -16.88
N THR A 259 12.32 -11.69 -15.78
CA THR A 259 13.71 -11.18 -15.59
C THR A 259 14.64 -11.65 -16.71
N LYS A 260 14.53 -12.92 -17.12
CA LYS A 260 15.29 -13.48 -18.23
C LYS A 260 14.97 -12.79 -19.56
N LYS A 261 13.69 -12.61 -19.91
CA LYS A 261 13.28 -11.94 -21.16
C LYS A 261 13.74 -10.47 -21.18
N ALA A 262 13.56 -9.76 -20.06
CA ALA A 262 14.04 -8.39 -19.89
C ALA A 262 15.57 -8.29 -20.09
N ALA A 263 16.33 -9.18 -19.45
CA ALA A 263 17.79 -9.20 -19.58
C ALA A 263 18.25 -9.46 -21.03
N VAL A 264 17.54 -10.28 -21.80
CA VAL A 264 17.83 -10.51 -23.23
C VAL A 264 17.63 -9.24 -24.04
N ASN A 265 16.55 -8.49 -23.80
CA ASN A 265 16.26 -7.24 -24.52
C ASN A 265 17.20 -6.09 -24.13
N LEU A 266 17.89 -6.20 -22.99
CA LEU A 266 18.92 -5.26 -22.56
C LEU A 266 20.29 -5.49 -23.20
N ILE A 267 20.55 -6.66 -23.80
CA ILE A 267 21.90 -7.01 -24.27
C ILE A 267 22.37 -6.02 -25.34
N ASP A 268 21.51 -5.65 -26.27
CA ASP A 268 21.92 -4.81 -27.40
C ASP A 268 21.88 -3.30 -27.07
N THR A 269 21.05 -2.91 -26.11
CA THR A 269 20.85 -1.49 -25.76
C THR A 269 21.68 -1.05 -24.55
N LYS A 270 21.79 -1.90 -23.54
CA LYS A 270 22.44 -1.62 -22.24
C LYS A 270 23.08 -2.90 -21.66
N PRO A 271 24.13 -3.43 -22.30
CA PRO A 271 24.73 -4.71 -21.94
C PRO A 271 25.31 -4.75 -20.52
N GLU A 272 25.78 -3.61 -19.98
CA GLU A 272 26.24 -3.50 -18.59
C GLU A 272 25.10 -3.75 -17.60
N TYR A 273 23.90 -3.28 -17.91
CA TYR A 273 22.72 -3.51 -17.08
C TYR A 273 22.23 -4.96 -17.24
N ALA A 274 22.23 -5.50 -18.47
CA ALA A 274 21.95 -6.91 -18.72
C ALA A 274 22.86 -7.85 -17.90
N PHE A 275 24.13 -7.48 -17.73
CA PHE A 275 25.07 -8.22 -16.89
C PHE A 275 24.70 -8.20 -15.41
N LYS A 276 24.38 -7.02 -14.85
CA LYS A 276 23.86 -6.91 -13.48
C LYS A 276 22.60 -7.76 -13.29
N CYS A 277 21.73 -7.80 -14.29
CA CYS A 277 20.55 -8.65 -14.28
C CYS A 277 20.93 -10.13 -14.21
N HIS A 278 21.89 -10.57 -15.03
CA HIS A 278 22.37 -11.96 -15.13
C HIS A 278 22.91 -12.52 -13.82
N LEU A 279 23.63 -11.72 -13.03
CA LEU A 279 24.20 -12.13 -11.75
C LEU A 279 23.14 -12.67 -10.76
N HIS A 280 21.86 -12.36 -10.96
CA HIS A 280 20.77 -12.83 -10.11
C HIS A 280 20.21 -14.21 -10.46
N PHE A 281 20.49 -14.77 -11.65
CA PHE A 281 19.85 -16.02 -12.10
C PHE A 281 20.80 -17.02 -12.79
N THR A 282 22.10 -16.69 -12.92
CA THR A 282 23.18 -17.62 -13.33
C THR A 282 22.92 -18.41 -14.63
N ASP A 283 22.19 -17.82 -15.59
CA ASP A 283 21.90 -18.46 -16.88
C ASP A 283 23.08 -18.33 -17.86
N LYS A 284 23.79 -19.44 -18.08
CA LYS A 284 24.97 -19.52 -18.97
C LYS A 284 24.69 -19.08 -20.42
N LYS A 285 23.46 -19.23 -20.94
CA LYS A 285 23.12 -18.79 -22.30
C LYS A 285 23.06 -17.27 -22.39
N ILE A 286 22.56 -16.61 -21.36
CA ILE A 286 22.56 -15.14 -21.29
C ILE A 286 23.97 -14.63 -21.05
N ALA A 287 24.72 -15.24 -20.13
CA ALA A 287 26.13 -14.92 -19.93
C ALA A 287 26.91 -14.93 -21.25
N TYR A 288 26.73 -15.99 -22.06
CA TYR A 288 27.36 -16.10 -23.37
C TYR A 288 26.96 -14.97 -24.33
N LYS A 289 25.67 -14.59 -24.39
CA LYS A 289 25.23 -13.51 -25.28
C LYS A 289 25.82 -12.15 -24.86
N ILE A 290 25.81 -11.84 -23.56
CA ILE A 290 26.40 -10.62 -23.02
C ILE A 290 27.91 -10.61 -23.26
N TRP A 291 28.58 -11.71 -22.93
CA TRP A 291 29.99 -11.94 -23.20
C TRP A 291 30.33 -11.68 -24.68
N LYS A 292 29.58 -12.30 -25.59
CA LYS A 292 29.78 -12.17 -27.03
C LYS A 292 29.66 -10.71 -27.47
N HIS A 293 28.63 -10.00 -27.01
CA HIS A 293 28.45 -8.57 -27.31
C HIS A 293 29.69 -7.74 -26.91
N PHE A 294 30.22 -7.91 -25.69
CA PHE A 294 31.43 -7.18 -25.27
C PHE A 294 32.69 -7.64 -26.02
N ASN A 295 32.81 -8.93 -26.27
CA ASN A 295 33.95 -9.53 -26.96
C ASN A 295 34.05 -9.05 -28.42
N ASP A 296 32.92 -8.98 -29.12
CA ASP A 296 32.85 -8.59 -30.53
C ASP A 296 33.08 -7.08 -30.69
N ASN A 297 32.70 -6.27 -29.70
CA ASN A 297 32.96 -4.83 -29.64
C ASN A 297 34.35 -4.46 -29.09
N GLY A 298 35.30 -5.40 -29.03
CA GLY A 298 36.69 -5.14 -28.59
C GLY A 298 36.87 -4.81 -27.10
N LYS A 299 35.81 -4.96 -26.29
CA LYS A 299 35.80 -4.78 -24.82
C LYS A 299 36.21 -6.09 -24.13
N THR A 300 37.35 -6.65 -24.53
CA THR A 300 37.85 -7.98 -24.11
C THR A 300 38.00 -8.15 -22.59
N LEU A 301 38.39 -7.09 -21.87
CA LEU A 301 38.49 -7.14 -20.40
C LEU A 301 37.14 -7.28 -19.70
N THR A 302 36.12 -6.56 -20.20
CA THR A 302 34.75 -6.68 -19.68
C THR A 302 34.17 -8.05 -19.99
N ALA A 303 34.42 -8.57 -21.21
CA ALA A 303 34.06 -9.93 -21.57
C ALA A 303 34.71 -10.95 -20.62
N LEU A 304 36.00 -10.80 -20.28
CA LEU A 304 36.70 -11.69 -19.35
C LEU A 304 36.05 -11.64 -17.95
N GLN A 305 35.75 -10.44 -17.45
CA GLN A 305 35.05 -10.27 -16.17
C GLN A 305 33.69 -10.98 -16.17
N ILE A 306 32.91 -10.86 -17.25
CA ILE A 306 31.62 -11.56 -17.38
C ILE A 306 31.81 -13.08 -17.36
N ALA A 307 32.83 -13.59 -18.05
CA ALA A 307 33.13 -15.02 -18.09
C ALA A 307 33.54 -15.56 -16.71
N GLU A 308 34.34 -14.80 -15.96
CA GLU A 308 34.77 -15.13 -14.60
C GLU A 308 33.59 -15.11 -13.61
N GLU A 309 32.81 -14.03 -13.57
CA GLU A 309 31.67 -13.89 -12.64
C GLU A 309 30.54 -14.88 -12.95
N SER A 310 30.38 -15.28 -14.22
CA SER A 310 29.46 -16.35 -14.62
C SER A 310 30.03 -17.76 -14.42
N GLN A 311 31.28 -17.88 -13.96
CA GLN A 311 32.02 -19.14 -13.76
C GLN A 311 32.00 -20.02 -15.01
N TYR A 312 32.11 -19.41 -16.20
CA TYR A 312 32.06 -20.11 -17.47
C TYR A 312 33.47 -20.35 -18.01
N GLU A 313 34.12 -21.42 -17.53
CA GLU A 313 35.51 -21.76 -17.82
C GLU A 313 35.88 -21.75 -19.32
N LYS A 314 34.98 -22.23 -20.19
CA LYS A 314 35.18 -22.20 -21.65
C LYS A 314 35.32 -20.77 -22.18
N LEU A 315 34.52 -19.83 -21.68
CA LEU A 315 34.59 -18.42 -22.08
C LEU A 315 35.80 -17.73 -21.48
N ILE A 316 36.18 -18.10 -20.25
CA ILE A 316 37.40 -17.60 -19.60
C ILE A 316 38.61 -17.90 -20.50
N LYS A 317 38.82 -19.19 -20.84
CA LYS A 317 39.93 -19.63 -21.70
C LYS A 317 39.92 -18.95 -23.07
N LEU A 318 38.76 -18.86 -23.73
CA LEU A 318 38.63 -18.20 -25.03
C LEU A 318 39.01 -16.71 -24.96
N THR A 319 38.56 -16.02 -23.91
CA THR A 319 38.81 -14.58 -23.74
C THR A 319 40.24 -14.30 -23.35
N GLU A 320 40.84 -15.15 -22.51
CA GLU A 320 42.26 -15.07 -22.16
C GLU A 320 43.15 -15.21 -23.39
N THR A 321 42.89 -16.22 -24.24
CA THR A 321 43.64 -16.39 -25.50
C THR A 321 43.52 -15.15 -26.38
N LYS A 322 42.32 -14.60 -26.53
CA LYS A 322 42.11 -13.36 -27.30
C LYS A 322 42.85 -12.16 -26.68
N LEU A 323 42.77 -12.00 -25.36
CA LEU A 323 43.41 -10.90 -24.64
C LEU A 323 44.94 -10.98 -24.71
N LEU A 324 45.51 -12.18 -24.63
CA LEU A 324 46.95 -12.42 -24.81
C LEU A 324 47.42 -12.02 -26.21
N ASN A 325 46.67 -12.41 -27.24
CA ASN A 325 47.04 -12.15 -28.63
C ASN A 325 46.87 -10.67 -29.01
N GLU A 326 45.85 -9.98 -28.49
CA GLU A 326 45.54 -8.61 -28.89
C GLU A 326 46.20 -7.55 -28.00
N LYS A 327 46.29 -7.81 -26.68
CA LYS A 327 46.65 -6.81 -25.66
C LYS A 327 47.43 -7.45 -24.51
N PRO A 328 48.63 -8.00 -24.75
CA PRO A 328 49.36 -8.80 -23.76
C PRO A 328 49.73 -8.02 -22.48
N PHE A 329 50.02 -6.72 -22.55
CA PHE A 329 50.19 -5.88 -21.34
C PHE A 329 48.92 -5.81 -20.47
N LYS A 330 47.74 -5.70 -21.09
CA LYS A 330 46.47 -5.68 -20.34
C LYS A 330 46.20 -7.03 -19.69
N ALA A 331 46.53 -8.14 -20.37
CA ALA A 331 46.50 -9.48 -19.78
C ALA A 331 47.42 -9.57 -18.56
N TYR A 332 48.66 -9.10 -18.68
CA TYR A 332 49.65 -9.08 -17.59
C TYR A 332 49.12 -8.30 -16.37
N HIS A 333 48.70 -7.05 -16.56
CA HIS A 333 48.20 -6.21 -15.47
C HIS A 333 46.98 -6.82 -14.77
N ARG A 334 46.07 -7.44 -15.53
CA ARG A 334 44.89 -8.10 -14.97
C ARG A 334 45.24 -9.34 -14.16
N ALA A 335 46.27 -10.07 -14.58
CA ALA A 335 46.70 -11.34 -13.99
C ALA A 335 47.71 -11.18 -12.83
N ARG A 336 48.37 -10.00 -12.70
CA ARG A 336 49.53 -9.75 -11.84
C ARG A 336 49.45 -10.39 -10.46
N SER A 337 48.30 -10.28 -9.78
CA SER A 337 48.06 -10.82 -8.44
C SER A 337 47.05 -11.97 -8.36
N LYS A 338 46.31 -12.25 -9.45
CA LYS A 338 45.14 -13.15 -9.41
C LYS A 338 45.35 -14.47 -10.14
N ASP A 339 46.18 -14.48 -11.18
CA ASP A 339 46.39 -15.65 -12.03
C ASP A 339 47.85 -15.72 -12.49
N PRO A 340 48.72 -16.44 -11.76
CA PRO A 340 50.12 -16.62 -12.14
C PRO A 340 50.30 -17.25 -13.53
N SER A 341 49.36 -18.11 -13.96
CA SER A 341 49.43 -18.78 -15.26
C SER A 341 49.18 -17.81 -16.40
N LEU A 342 48.11 -17.01 -16.33
CA LEU A 342 47.84 -15.95 -17.32
C LEU A 342 48.94 -14.89 -17.33
N ARG A 343 49.48 -14.53 -16.15
CA ARG A 343 50.58 -13.57 -16.02
C ARG A 343 51.83 -14.02 -16.76
N ASN A 344 52.26 -15.27 -16.55
CA ASN A 344 53.46 -15.81 -17.20
C ASN A 344 53.26 -15.95 -18.72
N ARG A 345 52.07 -16.39 -19.16
CA ARG A 345 51.73 -16.40 -20.59
C ARG A 345 51.77 -15.00 -21.20
N ALA A 346 51.28 -13.98 -20.50
CA ALA A 346 51.31 -12.60 -20.96
C ALA A 346 52.75 -12.08 -21.09
N LEU A 347 53.61 -12.33 -20.10
CA LEU A 347 55.04 -11.96 -20.17
C LEU A 347 55.74 -12.60 -21.38
N LYS A 348 55.43 -13.87 -21.68
CA LYS A 348 55.96 -14.57 -22.85
C LYS A 348 55.55 -13.89 -24.17
N GLU A 349 54.31 -13.44 -24.29
CA GLU A 349 53.87 -12.72 -25.49
C GLU A 349 54.48 -11.31 -25.58
N ILE A 350 54.59 -10.58 -24.46
CA ILE A 350 55.31 -9.28 -24.42
C ILE A 350 56.78 -9.46 -24.83
N SER A 351 57.43 -10.51 -24.32
CA SER A 351 58.82 -10.85 -24.64
C SER A 351 59.03 -11.01 -26.14
N LYS A 352 58.12 -11.70 -26.83
CA LYS A 352 58.16 -11.87 -28.28
C LYS A 352 57.88 -10.58 -29.04
N GLU A 353 56.90 -9.78 -28.60
CA GLU A 353 56.49 -8.56 -29.29
C GLU A 353 57.59 -7.49 -29.30
N TYR A 354 58.40 -7.43 -28.23
CA TYR A 354 59.43 -6.40 -28.03
C TYR A 354 60.87 -6.92 -28.16
N ASP A 355 61.05 -8.21 -28.46
CA ASP A 355 62.37 -8.88 -28.48
C ASP A 355 63.18 -8.66 -27.18
N VAL A 356 62.50 -8.74 -26.03
CA VAL A 356 63.11 -8.58 -24.70
C VAL A 356 63.09 -9.92 -23.97
N PRO A 357 64.22 -10.41 -23.44
CA PRO A 357 64.26 -11.63 -22.65
C PRO A 357 63.25 -11.63 -21.48
N GLU A 358 62.50 -12.71 -21.30
CA GLU A 358 61.46 -12.82 -20.26
C GLU A 358 62.00 -12.50 -18.85
N ALA A 359 63.25 -12.90 -18.55
CA ALA A 359 63.90 -12.61 -17.27
C ALA A 359 64.07 -11.11 -16.98
N ILE A 360 64.27 -10.29 -18.03
CA ILE A 360 64.36 -8.83 -17.88
C ILE A 360 62.97 -8.25 -17.60
N LEU A 361 61.95 -8.68 -18.36
CA LEU A 361 60.57 -8.24 -18.14
C LEU A 361 60.07 -8.62 -16.74
N GLN A 362 60.39 -9.83 -16.26
CA GLN A 362 60.06 -10.26 -14.90
C GLN A 362 60.68 -9.33 -13.86
N ARG A 363 61.95 -8.93 -14.01
CA ARG A 363 62.63 -8.01 -13.08
C ARG A 363 62.08 -6.59 -13.12
N VAL A 364 61.64 -6.11 -14.28
CA VAL A 364 61.09 -4.76 -14.45
C VAL A 364 59.65 -4.66 -13.93
N CYS A 365 58.87 -5.73 -14.06
CA CYS A 365 57.46 -5.73 -13.68
C CYS A 365 57.18 -6.24 -12.24
N LEU A 366 58.14 -6.93 -11.61
CA LEU A 366 58.16 -7.19 -10.17
C LEU A 366 58.41 -5.87 -9.43
#